data_AF-A0A2S9YYQ7-F1
#
_entry.id   AF-A0A2S9YYQ7-F1
#
_cell.length_a   1.000
_cell.length_b   1.000
_cell.length_c   1.000
_cell.angle_alpha   90.00
_cell.angle_beta   90.00
_cell.angle_gamma   90.00
#
_symmetry.space_group_name_H-M   'P 1'
#
loop_
_entity.id
_entity.type
_entity.pdbx_description
1 polymer ?
#
loop_
_entity_poly.entity_id
_entity_poly.type
_entity_poly.pdbx_seq_one_letter_code
_entity_poly.pdbx_strand_id
1 'polypeptide(L)'
;MSETPDSVGRSLSWTLLGELSFAAAQWLALIVVAKLGSPEALGRYSLGLAVATPVIILANLHLRPIYVVDTRARWGFADYLGLRAILLPLSLAVTAGVCLIRGWPWEVAAVVVLLGVIRVAGSVSDILYARAQRAQKMDTIGISRAVQGGLWIGLLALGLAVGDEIFALALVAVGLTLHTLLYDRRKAAQVEVPDDPTPGDRSLRPRFDPVRLRGLIWEALPMGLAAGLLGLTGNVPTYVLEDTHGLEAAGFFAAVLSVIQASGVVNVALGNAAIPKLARLSIDDARGFWLLLVKLLGLVVVLNGLGVAIVAVIGDAYLRYAYTPEYAVYLPELVIASITAVVLGLANMLSQTLTALSRFRLQLWLNLAALGCSVGVGLWLIPTRGITGAIETLLVLAGFRLLLYLVANLAVGPRARPRGAQA
;
A
#
# COMPACT_ATOMS: atom_id res chain seq x y z
N MET A 1 29.12 -8.60 15.92
CA MET A 1 28.91 -10.03 15.60
C MET A 1 28.69 -10.13 14.10
N SER A 2 29.60 -10.78 13.38
CA SER A 2 29.49 -11.00 11.94
C SER A 2 28.46 -12.10 11.68
N GLU A 3 27.26 -11.70 11.25
CA GLU A 3 26.25 -12.65 10.78
C GLU A 3 26.77 -13.41 9.56
N THR A 4 26.58 -14.73 9.56
CA THR A 4 26.93 -15.59 8.42
C THR A 4 25.92 -15.35 7.29
N PRO A 5 26.31 -15.50 6.01
CA PRO A 5 25.40 -15.31 4.87
C PRO A 5 24.07 -16.06 4.97
N ASP A 6 24.06 -17.21 5.66
CA ASP A 6 22.89 -18.06 5.89
C ASP A 6 21.84 -17.44 6.82
N SER A 7 22.23 -16.59 7.80
CA SER A 7 21.27 -15.93 8.69
C SER A 7 20.49 -14.84 7.97
N VAL A 8 21.16 -14.10 7.08
CA VAL A 8 20.55 -13.03 6.28
C VAL A 8 19.52 -13.59 5.29
N GLY A 9 19.88 -14.68 4.58
CA GLY A 9 18.97 -15.34 3.63
C GLY A 9 17.70 -15.89 4.30
N ARG A 10 17.86 -16.52 5.47
CA ARG A 10 16.72 -17.02 6.28
C ARG A 10 15.88 -15.88 6.86
N SER A 11 16.50 -14.77 7.27
CA SER A 11 15.80 -13.60 7.81
C SER A 11 14.93 -12.91 6.73
N LEU A 12 15.48 -12.79 5.51
CA LEU A 12 14.77 -12.26 4.34
C LEU A 12 13.59 -13.16 3.92
N SER A 13 13.75 -14.48 3.93
CA SER A 13 12.68 -15.41 3.53
C SER A 13 11.47 -15.33 4.46
N TRP A 14 11.66 -15.18 5.77
CA TRP A 14 10.57 -14.99 6.73
C TRP A 14 9.76 -13.73 6.48
N THR A 15 10.41 -12.59 6.21
CA THR A 15 9.67 -11.35 5.91
C THR A 15 8.93 -11.45 4.59
N LEU A 16 9.56 -11.99 3.55
CA LEU A 16 8.88 -12.19 2.27
C LEU A 16 7.65 -13.09 2.44
N LEU A 17 7.79 -14.23 3.12
CA LEU A 17 6.69 -15.16 3.36
C LEU A 17 5.55 -14.48 4.15
N GLY A 18 5.88 -13.78 5.23
CA GLY A 18 4.88 -13.07 6.04
C GLY A 18 4.14 -11.97 5.29
N GLU A 19 4.86 -11.20 4.48
CA GLU A 19 4.27 -10.12 3.68
C GLU A 19 3.38 -10.67 2.56
N LEU A 20 3.80 -11.77 1.93
CA LEU A 20 3.00 -12.50 0.95
C LEU A 20 1.74 -13.08 1.59
N SER A 21 1.84 -13.69 2.78
CA SER A 21 0.69 -14.21 3.52
C SER A 21 -0.29 -13.10 3.88
N PHE A 22 0.19 -11.95 4.35
CA PHE A 22 -0.69 -10.81 4.64
C PHE A 22 -1.35 -10.26 3.38
N ALA A 23 -0.61 -10.12 2.28
CA ALA A 23 -1.18 -9.64 1.03
C ALA A 23 -2.22 -10.61 0.45
N ALA A 24 -1.95 -11.92 0.51
CA ALA A 24 -2.93 -12.94 0.17
C ALA A 24 -4.18 -12.86 1.06
N ALA A 25 -4.01 -12.56 2.34
CA ALA A 25 -5.13 -12.36 3.26
C ALA A 25 -5.99 -11.14 2.91
N GLN A 26 -5.38 -10.02 2.52
CA GLN A 26 -6.14 -8.86 2.06
C GLN A 26 -6.96 -9.15 0.80
N TRP A 27 -6.40 -9.96 -0.11
CA TRP A 27 -7.10 -10.41 -1.30
C TRP A 27 -8.24 -11.39 -0.98
N LEU A 28 -7.97 -12.39 -0.13
CA LEU A 28 -8.98 -13.35 0.33
C LEU A 28 -10.11 -12.68 1.13
N ALA A 29 -9.83 -11.59 1.83
CA ALA A 29 -10.87 -10.82 2.52
C ALA A 29 -11.95 -10.29 1.55
N LEU A 30 -11.57 -9.86 0.34
CA LEU A 30 -12.55 -9.44 -0.68
C LEU A 30 -13.45 -10.60 -1.11
N ILE A 31 -12.85 -11.78 -1.31
CA ILE A 31 -13.56 -13.02 -1.66
C ILE A 31 -14.51 -13.43 -0.54
N VAL A 32 -14.06 -13.39 0.72
CA VAL A 32 -14.88 -13.74 1.89
C VAL A 32 -16.09 -12.81 2.02
N VAL A 33 -15.90 -11.49 1.87
CA VAL A 33 -17.00 -10.53 1.91
C VAL A 33 -17.98 -10.75 0.75
N ALA A 34 -17.48 -11.03 -0.46
CA ALA A 34 -18.33 -11.32 -1.61
C ALA A 34 -19.16 -12.59 -1.46
N LYS A 35 -18.58 -13.63 -0.85
CA LYS A 35 -19.20 -14.96 -0.71
C LYS A 35 -20.19 -15.06 0.43
N LEU A 36 -19.84 -14.49 1.58
CA LEU A 36 -20.64 -14.59 2.80
C LEU A 36 -21.55 -13.37 3.00
N GLY A 37 -21.23 -12.24 2.37
CA GLY A 37 -22.06 -11.04 2.36
C GLY A 37 -22.83 -10.89 1.05
N SER A 38 -22.82 -9.68 0.52
CA SER A 38 -23.48 -9.31 -0.75
C SER A 38 -22.57 -8.42 -1.59
N PRO A 39 -22.90 -8.18 -2.87
CA PRO A 39 -22.22 -7.17 -3.67
C PRO A 39 -22.20 -5.78 -3.01
N GLU A 40 -23.29 -5.36 -2.36
CA GLU A 40 -23.32 -4.12 -1.59
C GLU A 40 -22.38 -4.14 -0.39
N ALA A 41 -22.31 -5.25 0.37
CA ALA A 41 -21.39 -5.40 1.49
C ALA A 41 -19.93 -5.25 1.03
N LEU A 42 -19.58 -5.88 -0.10
CA LEU A 42 -18.28 -5.70 -0.74
C LEU A 42 -18.06 -4.26 -1.20
N GLY A 43 -19.12 -3.59 -1.68
CA GLY A 43 -19.13 -2.17 -2.01
C GLY A 43 -18.80 -1.28 -0.82
N ARG A 44 -19.47 -1.47 0.32
CA ARG A 44 -19.20 -0.75 1.58
C ARG A 44 -17.79 -1.02 2.08
N TYR A 45 -17.33 -2.27 2.03
CA TYR A 45 -15.97 -2.65 2.39
C TYR A 45 -14.92 -1.96 1.49
N SER A 46 -15.14 -1.98 0.18
CA SER A 46 -14.27 -1.34 -0.82
C SER A 46 -14.23 0.18 -0.65
N LEU A 47 -15.39 0.82 -0.48
CA LEU A 47 -15.50 2.25 -0.18
C LEU A 47 -14.79 2.60 1.13
N GLY A 48 -15.00 1.82 2.19
CA GLY A 48 -14.33 2.01 3.48
C GLY A 48 -12.81 1.92 3.35
N LEU A 49 -12.30 0.97 2.57
CA LEU A 49 -10.87 0.90 2.25
C LEU A 49 -10.39 2.09 1.43
N ALA A 50 -11.16 2.51 0.43
CA ALA A 50 -10.86 3.64 -0.42
C ALA A 50 -10.69 4.92 0.41
N VAL A 51 -11.60 5.18 1.35
CA VAL A 51 -11.56 6.38 2.21
C VAL A 51 -10.48 6.29 3.29
N ALA A 52 -10.46 5.20 4.07
CA ALA A 52 -9.59 5.11 5.25
C ALA A 52 -8.12 4.97 4.89
N THR A 53 -7.80 4.21 3.85
CA THR A 53 -6.41 3.83 3.53
C THR A 53 -5.53 5.05 3.18
N PRO A 54 -5.93 5.98 2.30
CA PRO A 54 -5.11 7.13 1.94
C PRO A 54 -4.90 8.10 3.10
N VAL A 55 -5.93 8.32 3.94
CA VAL A 55 -5.83 9.16 5.15
C VAL A 55 -4.79 8.58 6.11
N ILE A 56 -4.77 7.26 6.30
CA ILE A 56 -3.83 6.59 7.19
C ILE A 56 -2.43 6.51 6.58
N ILE A 57 -2.30 6.27 5.27
CA ILE A 57 -1.00 6.35 4.57
C ILE A 57 -0.39 7.75 4.72
N LEU A 58 -1.21 8.81 4.59
CA LEU A 58 -0.76 10.17 4.82
C LEU A 58 -0.30 10.38 6.27
N ALA A 59 -1.10 9.94 7.24
CA ALA A 59 -0.75 10.01 8.66
C ALA A 59 0.51 9.20 9.03
N ASN A 60 0.89 8.20 8.22
CA ASN A 60 2.10 7.42 8.43
C ASN A 60 3.39 8.22 8.15
N LEU A 61 3.30 9.29 7.35
CA LEU A 61 4.39 10.18 6.91
C LEU A 61 5.67 9.47 6.44
N HIS A 62 5.57 8.19 6.03
CA HIS A 62 6.73 7.37 5.67
C HIS A 62 7.81 7.29 6.78
N LEU A 63 7.40 7.36 8.06
CA LEU A 63 8.29 7.46 9.21
C LEU A 63 9.18 6.23 9.45
N ARG A 64 8.70 5.01 9.12
CA ARG A 64 9.45 3.77 9.36
C ARG A 64 10.76 3.72 8.54
N PRO A 65 10.76 3.91 7.21
CA PRO A 65 12.00 3.96 6.44
C PRO A 65 12.97 5.04 6.92
N ILE A 66 12.46 6.22 7.31
CA ILE A 66 13.28 7.32 7.86
C ILE A 66 14.00 6.86 9.13
N TYR A 67 13.30 6.24 10.08
CA TYR A 67 13.92 5.72 11.31
C TYR A 67 14.97 4.62 11.05
N VAL A 68 14.69 3.72 10.09
CA VAL A 68 15.57 2.58 9.79
C VAL A 68 16.91 3.04 9.20
N VAL A 69 16.92 4.12 8.40
CA VAL A 69 18.14 4.62 7.75
C VAL A 69 18.80 5.78 8.50
N ASP A 70 18.20 6.30 9.59
CA ASP A 70 18.78 7.40 10.38
C ASP A 70 20.02 6.93 11.16
N THR A 71 21.17 7.02 10.49
CA THR A 71 22.51 6.77 11.05
C THR A 71 23.03 7.93 11.88
N ARG A 72 22.38 9.10 11.84
CA ARG A 72 22.80 10.31 12.57
C ARG A 72 22.14 10.43 13.94
N ALA A 73 21.22 9.51 14.29
CA ALA A 73 20.54 9.45 15.58
C ALA A 73 19.91 10.79 15.99
N ARG A 74 19.39 11.56 15.03
CA ARG A 74 18.84 12.90 15.29
C ARG A 74 17.56 12.81 16.11
N TRP A 75 16.72 11.81 15.80
CA TRP A 75 15.49 11.51 16.50
C TRP A 75 15.56 10.13 17.16
N GLY A 76 15.06 10.02 18.38
CA GLY A 76 14.93 8.73 19.06
C GLY A 76 13.61 8.07 18.71
N PHE A 77 13.50 6.75 18.89
CA PHE A 77 12.27 6.02 18.56
C PHE A 77 11.01 6.59 19.24
N ALA A 78 11.15 7.11 20.46
CA ALA A 78 10.08 7.76 21.20
C ALA A 78 9.47 8.99 20.48
N ASP A 79 10.25 9.73 19.69
CA ASP A 79 9.77 10.88 18.92
C ASP A 79 8.87 10.42 17.77
N TYR A 80 9.25 9.35 17.08
CA TYR A 80 8.43 8.72 16.02
C TYR A 80 7.12 8.16 16.59
N LEU A 81 7.18 7.51 17.75
CA LEU A 81 5.98 7.04 18.47
C LEU A 81 5.09 8.21 18.91
N GLY A 82 5.67 9.30 19.41
CA GLY A 82 4.93 10.50 19.80
C GLY A 82 4.18 11.11 18.63
N LEU A 83 4.83 11.20 17.46
CA LEU A 83 4.18 11.68 16.25
C LEU A 83 3.02 10.77 15.81
N ARG A 84 3.23 9.45 15.80
CA ARG A 84 2.16 8.47 15.47
C ARG A 84 1.00 8.51 16.47
N ALA A 85 1.28 8.71 17.76
CA ALA A 85 0.25 8.82 18.79
C ALA A 85 -0.67 10.04 18.59
N ILE A 86 -0.21 11.09 17.89
CA ILE A 86 -1.04 12.25 17.51
C ILE A 86 -1.73 12.00 16.17
N LEU A 87 -0.98 11.56 15.16
CA LEU A 87 -1.48 11.48 13.78
C LEU A 87 -2.51 10.37 13.58
N LEU A 88 -2.43 9.25 14.30
CA LEU A 88 -3.36 8.14 14.12
C LEU A 88 -4.77 8.45 14.65
N PRO A 89 -4.97 8.99 15.87
CA PRO A 89 -6.28 9.49 16.29
C PRO A 89 -6.82 10.59 15.36
N LEU A 90 -5.96 11.50 14.91
CA LEU A 90 -6.36 12.54 13.95
C LEU A 90 -6.83 11.92 12.62
N SER A 91 -6.16 10.87 12.14
CA SER A 91 -6.57 10.17 10.92
C SER A 91 -7.96 9.54 11.05
N LEU A 92 -8.29 8.94 12.21
CA LEU A 92 -9.62 8.41 12.48
C LEU A 92 -10.66 9.53 12.57
N ALA A 93 -10.32 10.65 13.20
CA ALA A 93 -11.20 11.82 13.27
C ALA A 93 -11.49 12.38 11.87
N VAL A 94 -10.49 12.44 10.99
CA VAL A 94 -10.67 12.83 9.58
C VAL A 94 -11.55 11.81 8.84
N THR A 95 -11.30 10.51 8.98
CA THR A 95 -12.13 9.46 8.38
C THR A 95 -13.60 9.56 8.84
N ALA A 96 -13.84 9.73 10.15
CA ALA A 96 -15.19 9.94 10.68
C ALA A 96 -15.80 11.26 10.19
N GLY A 97 -15.00 12.34 10.10
CA GLY A 97 -15.42 13.62 9.54
C GLY A 97 -15.88 13.51 8.09
N VAL A 98 -15.21 12.69 7.27
CA VAL A 98 -15.66 12.39 5.90
C VAL A 98 -17.03 11.73 5.90
N CYS A 99 -17.28 10.74 6.77
CA CYS A 99 -18.59 10.11 6.90
C CYS A 99 -19.68 11.12 7.27
N LEU A 100 -19.39 12.03 8.20
CA LEU A 100 -20.33 13.09 8.63
C LEU A 100 -20.63 14.08 7.51
N ILE A 101 -19.62 14.55 6.78
CA ILE A 101 -19.78 15.50 5.68
C ILE A 101 -20.55 14.88 4.52
N ARG A 102 -20.32 13.59 4.24
CA ARG A 102 -21.05 12.86 3.19
C ARG A 102 -22.48 12.52 3.57
N GLY A 103 -22.82 12.54 4.86
CA GLY A 103 -24.15 12.18 5.33
C GLY A 103 -24.51 10.71 5.04
N TRP A 104 -23.51 9.82 5.05
CA TRP A 104 -23.74 8.41 4.74
C TRP A 104 -24.62 7.73 5.81
N PRO A 105 -25.41 6.70 5.42
CA PRO A 105 -26.12 5.85 6.37
C PRO A 105 -25.19 5.27 7.43
N TRP A 106 -25.74 4.96 8.60
CA TRP A 106 -24.95 4.52 9.74
C TRP A 106 -24.15 3.25 9.42
N GLU A 107 -24.69 2.36 8.59
CA GLU A 107 -24.07 1.12 8.17
C GLU A 107 -22.76 1.38 7.42
N VAL A 108 -22.82 2.29 6.44
CA VAL A 108 -21.65 2.69 5.64
C VAL A 108 -20.62 3.40 6.52
N ALA A 109 -21.07 4.33 7.36
CA ALA A 109 -20.20 5.05 8.28
C ALA A 109 -19.49 4.12 9.27
N ALA A 110 -20.20 3.14 9.83
CA ALA A 110 -19.65 2.14 10.73
C ALA A 110 -18.58 1.29 10.04
N VAL A 111 -18.86 0.78 8.83
CA VAL A 111 -17.89 0.01 8.03
C VAL A 111 -16.62 0.83 7.74
N VAL A 112 -16.78 2.09 7.31
CA VAL A 112 -15.64 2.99 7.00
C VAL A 112 -14.79 3.25 8.23
N VAL A 113 -15.40 3.56 9.38
CA VAL A 113 -14.68 3.83 10.64
C VAL A 113 -14.00 2.58 11.17
N LEU A 114 -14.67 1.41 11.15
CA LEU A 114 -14.07 0.14 11.58
C LEU A 114 -12.88 -0.25 10.72
N LEU A 115 -12.95 -0.07 9.40
CA LEU A 115 -11.80 -0.25 8.51
C LEU A 115 -10.69 0.75 8.81
N GLY A 116 -11.03 1.98 9.18
CA GLY A 116 -10.09 2.96 9.74
C GLY A 116 -9.36 2.42 10.97
N VAL A 117 -10.08 1.86 11.95
CA VAL A 117 -9.48 1.26 13.15
C VAL A 117 -8.56 0.08 12.81
N ILE A 118 -8.99 -0.82 11.92
CA ILE A 118 -8.18 -1.94 11.42
C ILE A 118 -6.86 -1.42 10.81
N ARG A 119 -6.95 -0.38 9.97
CA ARG A 119 -5.79 0.23 9.32
C ARG A 119 -4.88 0.96 10.33
N VAL A 120 -5.43 1.57 11.38
CA VAL A 120 -4.66 2.16 12.48
C VAL A 120 -3.90 1.10 13.28
N ALA A 121 -4.52 -0.04 13.61
CA ALA A 121 -3.83 -1.15 14.27
C ALA A 121 -2.63 -1.64 13.43
N GLY A 122 -2.84 -1.80 12.12
CA GLY A 122 -1.77 -2.10 11.17
C GLY A 122 -0.67 -1.03 11.13
N SER A 123 -1.05 0.25 11.20
CA SER A 123 -0.11 1.39 11.24
C SER A 123 0.73 1.44 12.53
N VAL A 124 0.13 1.13 13.68
CA VAL A 124 0.88 0.99 14.94
C VAL A 124 1.87 -0.16 14.85
N SER A 125 1.44 -1.30 14.29
CA SER A 125 2.35 -2.44 14.04
C SER A 125 3.51 -2.05 13.14
N ASP A 126 3.23 -1.30 12.06
CA ASP A 126 4.25 -0.81 11.11
C ASP A 126 5.37 -0.03 11.79
N ILE A 127 5.05 0.94 12.65
CA ILE A 127 6.11 1.70 13.33
C ILE A 127 6.87 0.84 14.37
N LEU A 128 6.20 -0.12 15.01
CA LEU A 128 6.85 -1.06 15.93
C LEU A 128 7.84 -1.98 15.20
N TYR A 129 7.54 -2.38 13.96
CA TYR A 129 8.45 -3.14 13.11
C TYR A 129 9.73 -2.37 12.77
N ALA A 130 9.73 -1.04 12.85
CA ALA A 130 10.91 -0.24 12.54
C ALA A 130 12.11 -0.58 13.45
N ARG A 131 11.87 -0.89 14.74
CA ARG A 131 12.92 -1.37 15.67
C ARG A 131 13.50 -2.71 15.25
N ALA A 132 12.62 -3.67 14.97
CA ALA A 132 13.01 -5.00 14.50
C ALA A 132 13.78 -4.92 13.17
N GLN A 133 13.34 -4.05 12.26
CA GLN A 133 13.99 -3.84 10.97
C GLN A 133 15.38 -3.22 11.12
N ARG A 134 15.52 -2.19 11.97
CA ARG A 134 16.82 -1.56 12.25
C ARG A 134 17.79 -2.55 12.91
N ALA A 135 17.29 -3.40 13.81
CA ALA A 135 18.08 -4.45 14.45
C ALA A 135 18.27 -5.74 13.61
N GLN A 136 17.86 -5.75 12.33
CA GLN A 136 17.95 -6.91 11.43
C GLN A 136 17.19 -8.18 11.86
N LYS A 137 16.26 -8.06 12.83
CA LYS A 137 15.39 -9.15 13.33
C LYS A 137 14.11 -9.27 12.50
N MET A 138 14.27 -9.70 11.25
CA MET A 138 13.20 -9.71 10.25
C MET A 138 12.19 -10.86 10.44
N ASP A 139 12.58 -11.91 11.15
CA ASP A 139 11.72 -13.04 11.53
C ASP A 139 10.46 -12.60 12.29
N THR A 140 10.63 -11.67 13.23
CA THR A 140 9.56 -11.13 14.07
C THR A 140 8.52 -10.39 13.24
N ILE A 141 8.96 -9.67 12.21
CA ILE A 141 8.08 -8.94 11.28
C ILE A 141 7.29 -9.95 10.46
N GLY A 142 7.97 -10.92 9.83
CA GLY A 142 7.34 -11.94 8.99
C GLY A 142 6.26 -12.75 9.73
N ILE A 143 6.59 -13.25 10.93
CA ILE A 143 5.64 -14.02 11.75
C ILE A 143 4.42 -13.16 12.11
N SER A 144 4.62 -11.92 12.54
CA SER A 144 3.50 -11.06 12.90
C SER A 144 2.59 -10.77 11.70
N ARG A 145 3.16 -10.48 10.53
CA ARG A 145 2.39 -10.24 9.29
C ARG A 145 1.58 -11.46 8.87
N ALA A 146 2.14 -12.67 8.98
CA ALA A 146 1.40 -13.91 8.74
C ALA A 146 0.23 -14.09 9.72
N VAL A 147 0.46 -13.88 11.02
CA VAL A 147 -0.58 -13.97 12.06
C VAL A 147 -1.68 -12.93 11.84
N GLN A 148 -1.33 -11.68 11.56
CA GLN A 148 -2.30 -10.62 11.25
C GLN A 148 -3.16 -10.99 10.02
N GLY A 149 -2.55 -11.57 8.98
CA GLY A 149 -3.29 -12.05 7.81
C GLY A 149 -4.28 -13.15 8.17
N GLY A 150 -3.84 -14.15 8.95
CA GLY A 150 -4.71 -15.23 9.44
C GLY A 150 -5.86 -14.72 10.32
N LEU A 151 -5.56 -13.81 11.26
CA LEU A 151 -6.56 -13.17 12.11
C LEU A 151 -7.56 -12.35 11.30
N TRP A 152 -7.10 -11.59 10.30
CA TRP A 152 -7.99 -10.81 9.44
C TRP A 152 -9.02 -11.70 8.76
N ILE A 153 -8.59 -12.73 8.02
CA ILE A 153 -9.52 -13.59 7.28
C ILE A 153 -10.39 -14.39 8.26
N GLY A 154 -9.78 -15.00 9.28
CA GLY A 154 -10.48 -15.90 10.20
C GLY A 154 -11.58 -15.18 10.99
N LEU A 155 -11.29 -14.00 11.52
CA LEU A 155 -12.26 -13.20 12.27
C LEU A 155 -13.32 -12.59 11.34
N LEU A 156 -12.94 -12.18 10.12
CA LEU A 156 -13.89 -11.67 9.14
C LEU A 156 -14.89 -12.76 8.71
N ALA A 157 -14.40 -13.95 8.38
CA ALA A 157 -15.24 -15.08 8.00
C ALA A 157 -16.14 -15.54 9.15
N LEU A 158 -15.60 -15.65 10.36
CA LEU A 158 -16.38 -16.01 11.55
C LEU A 158 -17.47 -14.97 11.83
N GLY A 159 -17.13 -13.69 11.76
CA GLY A 159 -18.08 -12.61 12.00
C GLY A 159 -19.22 -12.58 10.99
N LEU A 160 -18.92 -12.74 9.70
CA LEU A 160 -19.94 -12.81 8.64
C LEU A 160 -20.80 -14.08 8.72
N ALA A 161 -20.25 -15.19 9.25
CA ALA A 161 -21.00 -16.43 9.41
C ALA A 161 -22.01 -16.39 10.58
N VAL A 162 -21.73 -15.60 11.61
CA VAL A 162 -22.53 -15.56 12.86
C VAL A 162 -23.35 -14.27 13.00
N GLY A 163 -22.94 -13.20 12.34
CA GLY A 163 -23.58 -11.89 12.41
C GLY A 163 -23.53 -11.16 11.07
N ASP A 164 -23.46 -9.84 11.11
CA ASP A 164 -23.38 -8.98 9.93
C ASP A 164 -21.95 -8.48 9.66
N GLU A 165 -21.79 -7.69 8.60
CA GLU A 165 -20.53 -7.08 8.20
C GLU A 165 -19.92 -6.14 9.25
N ILE A 166 -20.75 -5.47 10.05
CA ILE A 166 -20.29 -4.53 11.09
C ILE A 166 -19.74 -5.32 12.27
N PHE A 167 -20.46 -6.36 12.70
CA PHE A 167 -19.99 -7.30 13.70
C PHE A 167 -18.67 -7.96 13.28
N ALA A 168 -18.57 -8.39 12.02
CA ALA A 168 -17.35 -8.99 11.48
C ALA A 168 -16.16 -8.03 11.50
N LEU A 169 -16.34 -6.80 11.05
CA LEU A 169 -15.28 -5.79 11.07
C LEU A 169 -14.92 -5.34 12.48
N ALA A 170 -15.88 -5.29 13.41
CA ALA A 170 -15.62 -5.02 14.81
C ALA A 170 -14.75 -6.13 15.43
N LEU A 171 -15.05 -7.40 15.11
CA LEU A 171 -14.27 -8.54 15.57
C LEU A 171 -12.83 -8.49 15.04
N VAL A 172 -12.65 -8.17 13.74
CA VAL A 172 -11.33 -7.98 13.14
C VAL A 172 -10.59 -6.80 13.78
N ALA A 173 -11.26 -5.66 13.98
CA ALA A 173 -10.68 -4.46 14.59
C ALA A 173 -10.18 -4.74 16.01
N VAL A 174 -10.98 -5.41 16.83
CA VAL A 174 -10.60 -5.82 18.19
C VAL A 174 -9.45 -6.83 18.13
N GLY A 175 -9.56 -7.88 17.32
CA GLY A 175 -8.54 -8.94 17.23
C GLY A 175 -7.17 -8.43 16.80
N LEU A 176 -7.13 -7.59 15.76
CA LEU A 176 -5.87 -7.00 15.28
C LEU A 176 -5.31 -5.97 16.27
N THR A 177 -6.16 -5.15 16.90
CA THR A 177 -5.71 -4.21 17.94
C THR A 177 -5.10 -4.95 19.13
N LEU A 178 -5.76 -6.02 19.61
CA LEU A 178 -5.23 -6.86 20.69
C LEU A 178 -3.91 -7.52 20.29
N HIS A 179 -3.81 -8.06 19.07
CA HIS A 179 -2.55 -8.61 18.56
C HIS A 179 -1.43 -7.55 18.57
N THR A 180 -1.68 -6.35 18.06
CA THR A 180 -0.69 -5.26 18.06
C THR A 180 -0.26 -4.87 19.48
N LEU A 181 -1.21 -4.73 20.42
CA LEU A 181 -0.93 -4.30 21.78
C LEU A 181 -0.25 -5.38 22.63
N LEU A 182 -0.59 -6.66 22.43
CA LEU A 182 -0.14 -7.78 23.25
C LEU A 182 1.07 -8.52 22.68
N TYR A 183 1.20 -8.58 21.35
CA TYR A 183 2.30 -9.27 20.67
C TYR A 183 3.33 -8.29 20.12
N ASP A 184 2.94 -7.41 19.19
CA ASP A 184 3.90 -6.53 18.47
C ASP A 184 4.60 -5.57 19.43
N ARG A 185 3.83 -4.94 20.34
CA ARG A 185 4.41 -4.05 21.36
C ARG A 185 5.42 -4.79 22.25
N ARG A 186 5.09 -6.00 22.71
CA ARG A 186 5.99 -6.79 23.57
C ARG A 186 7.26 -7.17 22.81
N LYS A 187 7.13 -7.64 21.58
CA LYS A 187 8.27 -8.00 20.74
C LYS A 187 9.15 -6.79 20.43
N ALA A 188 8.56 -5.64 20.08
CA ALA A 188 9.31 -4.41 19.84
C ALA A 188 10.08 -3.92 21.09
N ALA A 189 9.50 -4.07 22.29
CA ALA A 189 10.17 -3.70 23.54
C ALA A 189 11.38 -4.60 23.87
N GLN A 190 11.37 -5.87 23.43
CA GLN A 190 12.45 -6.84 23.62
C GLN A 190 13.61 -6.66 22.63
N VAL A 191 13.41 -5.91 21.54
CA VAL A 191 14.45 -5.66 20.54
C VAL A 191 15.38 -4.55 21.03
N GLU A 192 16.61 -4.91 21.38
CA GLU A 192 17.71 -3.95 21.55
C GLU A 192 18.17 -3.44 20.19
N VAL A 193 18.22 -2.12 20.04
CA VAL A 193 18.59 -1.43 18.82
C VAL A 193 19.96 -0.79 19.04
N PRO A 194 20.99 -1.20 18.30
CA PRO A 194 22.30 -0.54 18.32
C PRO A 194 22.17 0.92 17.88
N ASP A 195 22.92 1.83 18.53
CA ASP A 195 23.02 3.25 18.17
C ASP A 195 21.70 4.04 18.23
N ASP A 196 20.68 3.58 18.96
CA ASP A 196 19.54 4.42 19.33
C ASP A 196 20.01 5.44 20.39
N PRO A 197 19.72 6.75 20.23
CA PRO A 197 20.12 7.78 21.20
C PRO A 197 19.48 7.61 22.59
N THR A 198 18.51 6.69 22.71
CA THR A 198 17.93 6.22 23.98
C THR A 198 18.20 4.72 24.21
N PRO A 199 19.47 4.32 24.44
CA PRO A 199 19.81 2.92 24.60
C PRO A 199 19.17 2.34 25.87
N GLY A 200 18.54 1.17 25.73
CA GLY A 200 17.90 0.45 26.85
C GLY A 200 16.47 0.88 27.20
N ASP A 201 15.88 1.86 26.52
CA ASP A 201 14.48 2.23 26.76
C ASP A 201 13.51 1.16 26.18
N ARG A 202 13.10 0.24 27.07
CA ARG A 202 12.07 -0.77 26.82
C ARG A 202 10.66 -0.24 27.05
N SER A 203 10.49 0.97 27.56
CA SER A 203 9.19 1.49 28.00
C SER A 203 8.24 1.83 26.84
N LEU A 204 8.76 1.95 25.61
CA LEU A 204 8.01 2.30 24.39
C LEU A 204 7.08 3.50 24.64
N ARG A 205 7.55 4.49 25.41
CA ARG A 205 6.75 5.67 25.75
C ARG A 205 6.89 6.73 24.65
N PRO A 206 5.78 7.26 24.14
CA PRO A 206 5.82 8.37 23.18
C PRO A 206 6.42 9.62 23.84
N ARG A 207 7.25 10.36 23.10
CA ARG A 207 7.74 11.67 23.50
C ARG A 207 6.98 12.78 22.78
N PHE A 208 6.51 13.76 23.54
CA PHE A 208 5.77 14.91 23.03
C PHE A 208 6.58 16.20 23.17
N ASP A 209 7.69 16.29 22.45
CA ASP A 209 8.49 17.52 22.35
C ASP A 209 8.10 18.28 21.06
N PRO A 210 7.42 19.44 21.15
CA PRO A 210 6.94 20.17 19.99
C PRO A 210 8.03 20.57 18.98
N VAL A 211 9.24 20.90 19.46
CA VAL A 211 10.34 21.34 18.59
C VAL A 211 10.86 20.16 17.77
N ARG A 212 11.09 19.02 18.42
CA ARG A 212 11.52 17.78 17.75
C ARG A 212 10.46 17.26 16.79
N LEU A 213 9.19 17.23 17.21
CA LEU A 213 8.08 16.77 16.39
C LEU A 213 7.90 17.64 15.14
N ARG A 214 8.01 18.96 15.27
CA ARG A 214 7.94 19.87 14.10
C ARG A 214 9.07 19.62 13.11
N GLY A 215 10.29 19.42 13.60
CA GLY A 215 11.43 19.08 12.75
C GLY A 215 11.21 17.75 11.99
N LEU A 216 10.73 16.73 12.70
CA LEU A 216 10.45 15.41 12.12
C LEU A 216 9.31 15.47 11.08
N ILE A 217 8.23 16.21 11.36
CA ILE A 217 7.14 16.43 10.41
C ILE A 217 7.68 17.04 9.12
N TRP A 218 8.51 18.10 9.22
CA TRP A 218 9.00 18.80 8.03
C TRP A 218 9.87 17.93 7.13
N GLU A 219 10.63 17.00 7.70
CA GLU A 219 11.44 16.05 6.95
C GLU A 219 10.57 14.95 6.29
N ALA A 220 9.55 14.48 7.01
CA ALA A 220 8.72 13.36 6.60
C ALA A 220 7.56 13.75 5.65
N LEU A 221 7.12 15.01 5.71
CA LEU A 221 5.93 15.52 5.01
C LEU A 221 5.94 15.32 3.49
N PRO A 222 7.03 15.61 2.74
CA PRO A 222 7.02 15.47 1.29
C PRO A 222 6.78 14.02 0.84
N MET A 223 7.38 13.06 1.54
CA MET A 223 7.24 11.62 1.27
C MET A 223 5.84 11.12 1.66
N GLY A 224 5.35 11.56 2.83
CA GLY A 224 3.99 11.25 3.29
C GLY A 224 2.91 11.74 2.33
N LEU A 225 3.02 13.00 1.88
CA LEU A 225 2.10 13.60 0.92
C LEU A 225 2.13 12.87 -0.42
N ALA A 226 3.32 12.56 -0.95
CA ALA A 226 3.43 11.85 -2.22
C ALA A 226 2.78 10.45 -2.16
N ALA A 227 2.94 9.73 -1.03
CA ALA A 227 2.33 8.42 -0.82
C ALA A 227 0.81 8.50 -0.61
N GLY A 228 0.33 9.46 0.19
CA GLY A 228 -1.09 9.68 0.42
C GLY A 228 -1.85 10.07 -0.85
N LEU A 229 -1.27 10.98 -1.65
CA LEU A 229 -1.82 11.38 -2.95
C LEU A 229 -1.91 10.19 -3.90
N LEU A 230 -0.88 9.34 -3.96
CA LEU A 230 -0.92 8.14 -4.78
C LEU A 230 -2.06 7.19 -4.37
N GLY A 231 -2.29 7.03 -3.07
CA GLY A 231 -3.41 6.25 -2.53
C GLY A 231 -4.77 6.85 -2.91
N LEU A 232 -4.92 8.17 -2.85
CA LEU A 232 -6.15 8.86 -3.28
C LEU A 232 -6.40 8.67 -4.78
N THR A 233 -5.39 8.89 -5.61
CA THR A 233 -5.49 8.80 -7.08
C THR A 233 -6.01 7.43 -7.54
N GLY A 234 -5.52 6.34 -6.95
CA GLY A 234 -5.95 4.98 -7.32
C GLY A 234 -7.40 4.65 -6.94
N ASN A 235 -8.00 5.40 -6.01
CA ASN A 235 -9.33 5.13 -5.48
C ASN A 235 -10.41 6.10 -6.00
N VAL A 236 -10.03 7.11 -6.80
CA VAL A 236 -10.99 8.06 -7.41
C VAL A 236 -12.13 7.35 -8.12
N PRO A 237 -11.90 6.31 -8.95
CA PRO A 237 -13.00 5.63 -9.64
C PRO A 237 -14.02 5.00 -8.67
N THR A 238 -13.57 4.48 -7.54
CA THR A 238 -14.45 3.91 -6.51
C THR A 238 -15.40 4.97 -5.93
N TYR A 239 -14.90 6.19 -5.66
CA TYR A 239 -15.74 7.27 -5.13
C TYR A 239 -16.78 7.75 -6.13
N VAL A 240 -16.36 7.97 -7.38
CA VAL A 240 -17.27 8.45 -8.44
C VAL A 240 -18.30 7.37 -8.77
N LEU A 241 -17.90 6.11 -8.78
CA LEU A 241 -18.80 4.99 -9.06
C LEU A 241 -19.84 4.80 -7.94
N GLU A 242 -19.44 4.91 -6.67
CA GLU A 242 -20.38 4.90 -5.55
C GLU A 242 -21.40 6.03 -5.65
N ASP A 243 -20.93 7.25 -5.92
CA ASP A 243 -21.80 8.44 -5.98
C ASP A 243 -22.79 8.40 -7.15
N THR A 244 -22.42 7.78 -8.27
CA THR A 244 -23.23 7.77 -9.51
C THR A 244 -24.04 6.50 -9.73
N HIS A 245 -23.54 5.35 -9.29
CA HIS A 245 -24.12 4.02 -9.57
C HIS A 245 -24.37 3.19 -8.30
N GLY A 246 -24.04 3.71 -7.11
CA GLY A 246 -24.31 3.07 -5.83
C GLY A 246 -23.26 2.04 -5.39
N LEU A 247 -23.49 1.48 -4.20
CA LEU A 247 -22.54 0.58 -3.52
C LEU A 247 -22.41 -0.78 -4.21
N GLU A 248 -23.49 -1.31 -4.77
CA GLU A 248 -23.47 -2.58 -5.50
C GLU A 248 -22.48 -2.53 -6.68
N ALA A 249 -22.53 -1.47 -7.50
CA ALA A 249 -21.60 -1.27 -8.60
C ALA A 249 -20.15 -1.16 -8.11
N ALA A 250 -19.91 -0.48 -6.98
CA ALA A 250 -18.60 -0.41 -6.34
C ALA A 250 -18.10 -1.79 -5.86
N GLY A 251 -19.01 -2.68 -5.45
CA GLY A 251 -18.71 -4.06 -5.08
C GLY A 251 -18.26 -4.91 -6.28
N PHE A 252 -19.02 -4.88 -7.39
CA PHE A 252 -18.60 -5.53 -8.63
C PHE A 252 -17.25 -5.01 -9.13
N PHE A 253 -17.05 -3.69 -9.07
CA PHE A 253 -15.78 -3.06 -9.42
C PHE A 253 -14.64 -3.52 -8.50
N ALA A 254 -14.87 -3.68 -7.20
CA ALA A 254 -13.84 -4.16 -6.27
C ALA A 254 -13.32 -5.56 -6.62
N ALA A 255 -14.22 -6.46 -7.07
CA ALA A 255 -13.84 -7.78 -7.56
C ALA A 255 -12.96 -7.69 -8.81
N VAL A 256 -13.28 -6.78 -9.74
CA VAL A 256 -12.45 -6.51 -10.92
C VAL A 256 -11.06 -5.98 -10.54
N LEU A 257 -10.98 -5.07 -9.56
CA LEU A 257 -9.73 -4.52 -9.05
C LEU A 257 -8.83 -5.54 -8.32
N SER A 258 -9.37 -6.70 -7.93
CA SER A 258 -8.63 -7.72 -7.18
C SER A 258 -7.37 -8.19 -7.92
N VAL A 259 -7.40 -8.27 -9.26
CA VAL A 259 -6.24 -8.64 -10.09
C VAL A 259 -5.15 -7.57 -10.05
N ILE A 260 -5.54 -6.28 -10.05
CA ILE A 260 -4.59 -5.17 -9.92
C ILE A 260 -3.91 -5.24 -8.54
N GLN A 261 -4.65 -5.53 -7.48
CA GLN A 261 -4.07 -5.68 -6.15
C GLN A 261 -3.08 -6.85 -6.06
N ALA A 262 -3.43 -8.01 -6.64
CA ALA A 262 -2.53 -9.16 -6.71
C ALA A 262 -1.21 -8.82 -7.43
N SER A 263 -1.27 -8.07 -8.55
CA SER A 263 -0.09 -7.59 -9.26
C SER A 263 0.81 -6.67 -8.42
N GLY A 264 0.19 -5.84 -7.56
CA GLY A 264 0.89 -4.88 -6.71
C GLY A 264 1.91 -5.54 -5.79
N VAL A 265 1.60 -6.73 -5.28
CA VAL A 265 2.48 -7.51 -4.39
C VAL A 265 3.80 -7.84 -5.08
N VAL A 266 3.72 -8.36 -6.30
CA VAL A 266 4.89 -8.70 -7.12
C VAL A 266 5.72 -7.45 -7.42
N ASN A 267 5.05 -6.35 -7.78
CA ASN A 267 5.71 -5.09 -8.13
C ASN A 267 6.42 -4.43 -6.92
N VAL A 268 5.85 -4.54 -5.72
CA VAL A 268 6.50 -4.05 -4.49
C VAL A 268 7.73 -4.89 -4.15
N ALA A 269 7.62 -6.22 -4.22
CA ALA A 269 8.76 -7.11 -3.95
C ALA A 269 9.92 -6.86 -4.92
N LEU A 270 9.62 -6.73 -6.22
CA LEU A 270 10.62 -6.42 -7.24
C LEU A 270 11.28 -5.06 -6.99
N GLY A 271 10.48 -4.06 -6.64
CA GLY A 271 10.97 -2.72 -6.31
C GLY A 271 11.92 -2.66 -5.14
N ASN A 272 11.55 -3.30 -4.03
CA ASN A 272 12.37 -3.34 -2.82
C ASN A 272 13.74 -3.99 -3.08
N ALA A 273 13.79 -5.00 -3.97
CA ALA A 273 15.05 -5.63 -4.38
C ALA A 273 15.86 -4.78 -5.37
N ALA A 274 15.20 -3.96 -6.18
CA ALA A 274 15.82 -3.16 -7.24
C ALA A 274 16.37 -1.81 -6.76
N ILE A 275 15.66 -1.12 -5.86
CA ILE A 275 15.97 0.26 -5.43
C ILE A 275 17.44 0.43 -5.00
N PRO A 276 18.01 -0.40 -4.10
CA PRO A 276 19.39 -0.20 -3.65
C PRO A 276 20.42 -0.37 -4.78
N LYS A 277 20.18 -1.32 -5.69
CA LYS A 277 21.06 -1.58 -6.84
C LYS A 277 21.00 -0.45 -7.87
N LEU A 278 19.80 0.05 -8.16
CA LEU A 278 19.59 1.19 -9.05
C LEU A 278 20.23 2.46 -8.48
N ALA A 279 20.10 2.71 -7.17
CA ALA A 279 20.72 3.85 -6.51
C ALA A 279 22.25 3.82 -6.66
N ARG A 280 22.89 2.67 -6.42
CA ARG A 280 24.35 2.50 -6.58
C ARG A 280 24.80 2.70 -8.03
N LEU A 281 24.15 2.02 -8.99
CA LEU A 281 24.50 2.13 -10.41
C LEU A 281 24.29 3.54 -10.96
N SER A 282 23.38 4.33 -10.40
CA SER A 282 23.16 5.71 -10.83
C SER A 282 24.39 6.62 -10.64
N ILE A 283 25.29 6.25 -9.73
CA ILE A 283 26.54 6.96 -9.45
C ILE A 283 27.70 6.29 -10.19
N ASP A 284 27.78 4.96 -10.13
CA ASP A 284 28.94 4.19 -10.57
C ASP A 284 28.95 3.94 -12.10
N ASP A 285 27.80 3.58 -12.70
CA ASP A 285 27.69 3.15 -14.10
C ASP A 285 26.32 3.47 -14.69
N ALA A 286 26.25 4.58 -15.44
CA ALA A 286 25.04 5.00 -16.13
C ALA A 286 24.52 3.95 -17.13
N ARG A 287 25.40 3.20 -17.81
CA ARG A 287 24.97 2.18 -18.78
C ARG A 287 24.38 0.97 -18.05
N GLY A 288 25.05 0.53 -16.99
CA GLY A 288 24.57 -0.55 -16.11
C GLY A 288 23.21 -0.24 -15.50
N PHE A 289 22.98 1.02 -15.10
CA PHE A 289 21.68 1.49 -14.62
C PHE A 289 20.56 1.27 -15.65
N TRP A 290 20.74 1.77 -16.89
CA TRP A 290 19.71 1.65 -17.93
C TRP A 290 19.49 0.19 -18.36
N LEU A 291 20.55 -0.61 -18.45
CA LEU A 291 20.44 -2.04 -18.75
C LEU A 291 19.66 -2.79 -17.66
N LEU A 292 19.92 -2.49 -16.38
CA LEU A 292 19.18 -3.08 -15.27
C LEU A 292 17.70 -2.63 -15.31
N LEU A 293 17.44 -1.35 -15.54
CA LEU A 293 16.08 -0.82 -15.64
C LEU A 293 15.28 -1.51 -16.74
N VAL A 294 15.86 -1.67 -17.95
CA VAL A 294 15.19 -2.38 -19.05
C VAL A 294 14.91 -3.84 -18.69
N LYS A 295 15.85 -4.54 -18.03
CA LYS A 295 15.63 -5.93 -17.55
C LYS A 295 14.49 -6.01 -16.54
N LEU A 296 14.42 -5.06 -15.60
CA LEU A 296 13.36 -5.00 -14.61
C LEU A 296 12.00 -4.71 -15.25
N LEU A 297 11.94 -3.78 -16.21
CA LEU A 297 10.72 -3.51 -16.98
C LEU A 297 10.28 -4.75 -17.78
N GLY A 298 11.21 -5.44 -18.44
CA GLY A 298 10.93 -6.71 -19.11
C GLY A 298 10.37 -7.77 -18.17
N LEU A 299 10.94 -7.89 -16.96
CA LEU A 299 10.44 -8.80 -15.94
C LEU A 299 9.02 -8.44 -15.47
N VAL A 300 8.72 -7.15 -15.29
CA VAL A 300 7.36 -6.66 -15.00
C VAL A 300 6.39 -7.06 -16.10
N VAL A 301 6.74 -6.89 -17.39
CA VAL A 301 5.90 -7.30 -18.52
C VAL A 301 5.66 -8.81 -18.49
N VAL A 302 6.69 -9.62 -18.27
CA VAL A 302 6.57 -11.08 -18.26
C VAL A 302 5.68 -11.55 -17.10
N LEU A 303 5.94 -11.09 -15.88
CA LEU A 303 5.21 -11.54 -14.69
C LEU A 303 3.74 -11.10 -14.72
N ASN A 304 3.48 -9.84 -15.07
CA ASN A 304 2.11 -9.33 -15.13
C ASN A 304 1.37 -9.79 -16.40
N GLY A 305 2.08 -9.94 -17.53
CA GLY A 305 1.53 -10.48 -18.77
C GLY A 305 1.11 -11.94 -18.64
N LEU A 306 1.84 -12.75 -17.86
CA LEU A 306 1.37 -14.08 -17.46
C LEU A 306 0.05 -14.00 -16.68
N GLY A 307 -0.09 -13.00 -15.80
CA GLY A 307 -1.36 -12.71 -15.12
C GLY A 307 -2.52 -12.42 -16.09
N VAL A 308 -2.27 -11.66 -17.17
CA VAL A 308 -3.27 -11.42 -18.23
C VAL A 308 -3.69 -12.72 -18.90
N ALA A 309 -2.72 -13.57 -19.27
CA ALA A 309 -3.02 -14.87 -19.89
C ALA A 309 -3.81 -15.79 -18.95
N ILE A 310 -3.47 -15.81 -17.66
CA ILE A 310 -4.22 -16.55 -16.63
C ILE A 310 -5.66 -16.03 -16.56
N VAL A 311 -5.86 -14.71 -16.47
CA VAL A 311 -7.22 -14.12 -16.41
C VAL A 311 -8.01 -14.41 -17.70
N ALA A 312 -7.37 -14.40 -18.87
CA ALA A 312 -8.05 -14.73 -20.12
C ALA A 312 -8.54 -16.19 -20.19
N VAL A 313 -7.81 -17.12 -19.56
CA VAL A 313 -8.15 -18.56 -19.59
C VAL A 313 -9.08 -18.96 -18.45
N ILE A 314 -8.82 -18.50 -17.22
CA ILE A 314 -9.56 -18.93 -16.02
C ILE A 314 -10.39 -17.82 -15.38
N GLY A 315 -10.49 -16.63 -15.99
CA GLY A 315 -11.18 -15.48 -15.41
C GLY A 315 -12.67 -15.70 -15.15
N ASP A 316 -13.39 -16.39 -16.06
CA ASP A 316 -14.80 -16.73 -15.86
C ASP A 316 -14.97 -17.64 -14.64
N ALA A 317 -14.18 -18.72 -14.58
CA ALA A 317 -14.18 -19.63 -13.44
C ALA A 317 -13.78 -18.91 -12.14
N TYR A 318 -12.79 -18.03 -12.20
CA TYR A 318 -12.37 -17.21 -11.06
C TYR A 318 -13.52 -16.35 -10.53
N LEU A 319 -14.22 -15.60 -11.38
CA LEU A 319 -15.34 -14.77 -10.94
C LEU A 319 -16.49 -15.61 -10.36
N ARG A 320 -16.86 -16.72 -11.01
CA ARG A 320 -17.95 -17.60 -10.54
C ARG A 320 -17.63 -18.27 -9.21
N TYR A 321 -16.42 -18.84 -9.08
CA TYR A 321 -16.06 -19.66 -7.92
C TYR A 321 -15.48 -18.85 -6.78
N ALA A 322 -14.67 -17.83 -7.05
CA ALA A 322 -14.11 -16.98 -6.00
C ALA A 322 -15.12 -15.94 -5.50
N TYR A 323 -15.95 -15.36 -6.37
CA TYR A 323 -16.99 -14.40 -5.99
C TYR A 323 -18.36 -15.06 -6.05
N THR A 324 -19.21 -14.73 -7.02
CA THR A 324 -20.48 -15.43 -7.28
C THR A 324 -20.74 -15.43 -8.79
N PRO A 325 -21.68 -16.26 -9.30
CA PRO A 325 -22.00 -16.29 -10.72
C PRO A 325 -22.41 -14.93 -11.32
N GLU A 326 -22.95 -14.02 -10.50
CA GLU A 326 -23.34 -12.66 -10.90
C GLU A 326 -22.13 -11.80 -11.33
N TYR A 327 -20.93 -12.07 -10.78
CA TYR A 327 -19.72 -11.33 -11.14
C TYR A 327 -19.17 -11.71 -12.51
N ALA A 328 -19.54 -12.87 -13.06
CA ALA A 328 -18.99 -13.39 -14.32
C ALA A 328 -19.27 -12.49 -15.52
N VAL A 329 -20.32 -11.66 -15.46
CA VAL A 329 -20.64 -10.69 -16.52
C VAL A 329 -19.51 -9.66 -16.73
N TYR A 330 -18.70 -9.40 -15.69
CA TYR A 330 -17.60 -8.44 -15.70
C TYR A 330 -16.25 -9.06 -16.09
N LEU A 331 -16.25 -10.22 -16.74
CA LEU A 331 -15.03 -10.82 -17.31
C LEU A 331 -14.29 -9.87 -18.27
N PRO A 332 -14.96 -9.15 -19.20
CA PRO A 332 -14.26 -8.21 -20.09
C PRO A 332 -13.52 -7.13 -19.30
N GLU A 333 -14.16 -6.56 -18.27
CA GLU A 333 -13.57 -5.58 -17.36
C GLU A 333 -12.40 -6.17 -16.57
N LEU A 334 -12.50 -7.43 -16.13
CA LEU A 334 -11.40 -8.15 -15.47
C LEU A 334 -10.18 -8.32 -16.38
N VAL A 335 -10.40 -8.62 -17.67
CA VAL A 335 -9.32 -8.69 -18.66
C VAL A 335 -8.68 -7.32 -18.86
N ILE A 336 -9.46 -6.25 -19.00
CA ILE A 336 -8.91 -4.88 -19.11
C ILE A 336 -8.17 -4.48 -17.84
N ALA A 337 -8.67 -4.86 -16.65
CA ALA A 337 -8.00 -4.62 -15.37
C ALA A 337 -6.64 -5.34 -15.30
N SER A 338 -6.55 -6.56 -15.84
CA SER A 338 -5.28 -7.29 -15.92
C SER A 338 -4.27 -6.60 -16.85
N ILE A 339 -4.71 -6.03 -17.97
CA ILE A 339 -3.86 -5.21 -18.86
C ILE A 339 -3.43 -3.94 -18.13
N THR A 340 -4.35 -3.28 -17.43
CA THR A 340 -4.10 -2.10 -16.61
C THR A 340 -3.04 -2.38 -15.55
N ALA A 341 -3.06 -3.56 -14.94
CA ALA A 341 -2.06 -3.99 -13.96
C ALA A 341 -0.63 -4.05 -14.56
N VAL A 342 -0.48 -4.49 -15.82
CA VAL A 342 0.82 -4.47 -16.52
C VAL A 342 1.33 -3.03 -16.65
N VAL A 343 0.48 -2.13 -17.15
CA VAL A 343 0.84 -0.72 -17.37
C VAL A 343 1.16 -0.01 -16.06
N LEU A 344 0.35 -0.25 -15.01
CA LEU A 344 0.60 0.28 -13.67
C LEU A 344 1.89 -0.28 -13.08
N GLY A 345 2.20 -1.57 -13.29
CA GLY A 345 3.46 -2.17 -12.85
C GLY A 345 4.68 -1.48 -13.47
N LEU A 346 4.62 -1.18 -14.77
CA LEU A 346 5.68 -0.43 -15.48
C LEU A 346 5.83 0.98 -14.91
N ALA A 347 4.72 1.71 -14.76
CA ALA A 347 4.72 3.05 -14.18
C ALA A 347 5.27 3.04 -12.74
N ASN A 348 4.94 2.01 -11.95
CA ASN A 348 5.43 1.86 -10.58
C ASN A 348 6.95 1.60 -10.52
N MET A 349 7.48 0.73 -11.39
CA MET A 349 8.93 0.51 -11.48
C MET A 349 9.69 1.79 -11.84
N LEU A 350 9.19 2.57 -12.80
CA LEU A 350 9.77 3.87 -13.15
C LEU A 350 9.66 4.89 -12.00
N SER A 351 8.57 4.86 -11.23
CA SER A 351 8.40 5.69 -10.02
C SER A 351 9.42 5.32 -8.93
N GLN A 352 9.66 4.02 -8.72
CA GLN A 352 10.66 3.52 -7.79
C GLN A 352 12.09 3.92 -8.20
N THR A 353 12.36 4.05 -9.49
CA THR A 353 13.64 4.61 -9.97
C THR A 353 13.83 6.06 -9.53
N LEU A 354 12.78 6.90 -9.59
CA LEU A 354 12.87 8.27 -9.06
C LEU A 354 13.09 8.30 -7.54
N THR A 355 12.54 7.32 -6.83
CA THR A 355 12.81 7.12 -5.39
C THR A 355 14.29 6.77 -5.17
N ALA A 356 14.85 5.86 -5.96
CA ALA A 356 16.28 5.50 -5.90
C ALA A 356 17.19 6.72 -6.20
N LEU A 357 16.75 7.62 -7.08
CA LEU A 357 17.44 8.88 -7.40
C LEU A 357 17.14 10.02 -6.40
N SER A 358 16.38 9.75 -5.33
CA SER A 358 15.97 10.75 -4.32
C SER A 358 15.24 11.98 -4.89
N ARG A 359 14.46 11.82 -5.97
CA ARG A 359 13.73 12.89 -6.67
C ARG A 359 12.29 13.08 -6.17
N PHE A 360 12.13 13.17 -4.86
CA PHE A 360 10.82 13.19 -4.18
C PHE A 360 9.92 14.36 -4.58
N ARG A 361 10.49 15.56 -4.81
CA ARG A 361 9.71 16.73 -5.26
C ARG A 361 9.10 16.53 -6.65
N LEU A 362 9.85 15.91 -7.57
CA LEU A 362 9.34 15.61 -8.91
C LEU A 362 8.20 14.60 -8.81
N GLN A 363 8.39 13.53 -8.03
CA GLN A 363 7.37 12.51 -7.80
C GLN A 363 6.06 13.09 -7.23
N LEU A 364 6.15 14.06 -6.32
CA LEU A 364 4.98 14.77 -5.80
C LEU A 364 4.17 15.45 -6.91
N TRP A 365 4.83 16.22 -7.78
CA TRP A 365 4.16 16.91 -8.88
C TRP A 365 3.56 15.95 -9.92
N LEU A 366 4.27 14.85 -10.23
CA LEU A 366 3.74 13.83 -11.14
C LEU A 366 2.50 13.13 -10.55
N ASN A 367 2.48 12.87 -9.24
CA ASN A 367 1.31 12.29 -8.58
C ASN A 367 0.13 13.26 -8.51
N LEU A 368 0.37 14.57 -8.35
CA LEU A 368 -0.68 15.59 -8.44
C LEU A 368 -1.27 15.69 -9.85
N ALA A 369 -0.44 15.66 -10.88
CA ALA A 369 -0.91 15.61 -12.27
C ALA A 369 -1.75 14.35 -12.54
N ALA A 370 -1.29 13.20 -12.03
CA ALA A 370 -2.02 11.94 -12.14
C ALA A 370 -3.38 11.98 -11.40
N LEU A 371 -3.45 12.62 -10.23
CA LEU A 371 -4.70 12.84 -9.51
C LEU A 371 -5.69 13.66 -10.34
N GLY A 372 -5.24 14.79 -10.90
CA GLY A 372 -6.06 15.64 -11.77
C GLY A 372 -6.59 14.89 -12.99
N CYS A 373 -5.75 14.07 -13.62
CA CYS A 373 -6.15 13.19 -14.71
C CYS A 373 -7.22 12.18 -14.27
N SER A 374 -7.01 11.49 -13.14
CA SER A 374 -7.98 10.51 -12.64
C SER A 374 -9.33 11.13 -12.30
N VAL A 375 -9.35 12.33 -11.71
CA VAL A 375 -10.59 13.05 -11.39
C VAL A 375 -11.28 13.51 -12.67
N GLY A 376 -10.57 14.14 -13.60
CA GLY A 376 -11.15 14.64 -14.84
C GLY A 376 -11.72 13.54 -15.72
N VAL A 377 -10.97 12.44 -15.91
CA VAL A 377 -11.41 11.29 -16.71
C VAL A 377 -12.52 10.51 -15.97
N GLY A 378 -12.38 10.32 -14.66
CA GLY A 378 -13.38 9.61 -13.86
C GLY A 378 -14.74 10.29 -13.87
N LEU A 379 -14.79 11.61 -13.66
CA LEU A 379 -16.03 12.39 -13.71
C LEU A 379 -16.66 12.43 -15.12
N TRP A 380 -15.90 12.12 -16.16
CA TRP A 380 -16.40 12.12 -17.54
C TRP A 380 -16.93 10.74 -17.96
N LEU A 381 -16.14 9.67 -17.75
CA LEU A 381 -16.47 8.33 -18.23
C LEU A 381 -17.42 7.57 -17.31
N ILE A 382 -17.26 7.69 -15.99
CA ILE A 382 -17.98 6.85 -15.02
C ILE A 382 -19.48 7.13 -15.02
N PRO A 383 -19.97 8.39 -15.03
CA PRO A 383 -21.41 8.65 -15.01
C PRO A 383 -22.18 8.07 -16.20
N THR A 384 -21.51 7.89 -17.35
CA THR A 384 -22.16 7.41 -18.59
C THR A 384 -21.92 5.93 -18.88
N ARG A 385 -20.82 5.34 -18.37
CA ARG A 385 -20.39 3.96 -18.68
C ARG A 385 -20.27 3.05 -17.45
N GLY A 386 -20.61 3.54 -16.26
CA GLY A 386 -20.55 2.77 -15.00
C GLY A 386 -19.20 2.10 -14.75
N ILE A 387 -19.21 0.79 -14.49
CA ILE A 387 -18.02 -0.01 -14.15
C ILE A 387 -17.00 -0.03 -15.31
N THR A 388 -17.46 -0.14 -16.56
CA THR A 388 -16.57 -0.09 -17.73
C THR A 388 -15.84 1.25 -17.78
N GLY A 389 -16.54 2.36 -17.54
CA GLY A 389 -15.95 3.70 -17.45
C GLY A 389 -14.93 3.84 -16.30
N ALA A 390 -15.16 3.15 -15.17
CA ALA A 390 -14.23 3.14 -14.04
C ALA A 390 -12.92 2.42 -14.37
N ILE A 391 -12.98 1.29 -15.08
CA ILE A 391 -11.78 0.57 -15.54
C ILE A 391 -11.05 1.31 -16.66
N GLU A 392 -11.78 1.90 -17.61
CA GLU A 392 -11.19 2.78 -18.64
C GLU A 392 -10.46 3.97 -18.01
N THR A 393 -11.02 4.57 -16.94
CA THR A 393 -10.38 5.64 -16.17
C THR A 393 -9.03 5.18 -15.60
N LEU A 394 -8.98 3.97 -15.03
CA LEU A 394 -7.72 3.41 -14.50
C LEU A 394 -6.71 3.11 -15.61
N LEU A 395 -7.16 2.63 -16.76
CA LEU A 395 -6.28 2.37 -17.90
C LEU A 395 -5.67 3.66 -18.45
N VAL A 396 -6.48 4.71 -18.63
CA VAL A 396 -6.02 6.04 -19.05
C VAL A 396 -5.04 6.62 -18.02
N LEU A 397 -5.38 6.53 -16.73
CA LEU A 397 -4.49 6.93 -15.64
C LEU A 397 -3.17 6.15 -15.69
N ALA A 398 -3.20 4.84 -15.91
CA ALA A 398 -2.01 4.00 -15.98
C ALA A 398 -1.10 4.42 -17.15
N GLY A 399 -1.67 4.63 -18.34
CA GLY A 399 -0.94 5.11 -19.51
C GLY A 399 -0.35 6.51 -19.31
N PHE A 400 -1.13 7.42 -18.73
CA PHE A 400 -0.68 8.77 -18.41
C PHE A 400 0.48 8.74 -17.41
N ARG A 401 0.37 7.95 -16.34
CA ARG A 401 1.45 7.77 -15.35
C ARG A 401 2.69 7.17 -15.99
N LEU A 402 2.55 6.14 -16.83
CA LEU A 402 3.67 5.52 -17.53
C LEU A 402 4.44 6.56 -18.37
N LEU A 403 3.73 7.38 -19.14
CA LEU A 403 4.32 8.45 -19.94
C LEU A 403 5.06 9.48 -19.06
N LEU A 404 4.39 9.99 -18.03
CA LEU A 404 4.97 10.96 -17.10
C LEU A 404 6.26 10.45 -16.46
N TYR A 405 6.24 9.22 -15.94
CA TYR A 405 7.40 8.63 -15.28
C TYR A 405 8.50 8.27 -16.27
N LEU A 406 8.18 7.87 -17.50
CA LEU A 406 9.17 7.62 -18.55
C LEU A 406 9.92 8.90 -18.90
N VAL A 407 9.19 9.99 -19.19
CA VAL A 407 9.78 11.31 -19.49
C VAL A 407 10.64 11.81 -18.34
N ALA A 408 10.16 11.68 -17.10
CA ALA A 408 10.91 12.08 -15.91
C ALA A 408 12.22 11.30 -15.73
N ASN A 409 12.19 9.97 -15.97
CA ASN A 409 13.39 9.14 -15.90
C ASN A 409 14.40 9.51 -17.00
N LEU A 410 13.96 9.78 -18.22
CA LEU A 410 14.85 10.21 -19.30
C LEU A 410 15.46 11.60 -19.02
N ALA A 411 14.69 12.50 -18.42
CA ALA A 411 15.15 13.86 -18.10
C ALA A 411 16.20 13.88 -16.98
N VAL A 412 15.99 13.09 -15.92
CA VAL A 412 16.77 13.16 -14.67
C VAL A 412 17.71 11.97 -14.47
N GLY A 413 17.60 10.94 -15.30
CA GLY A 413 18.41 9.73 -15.22
C GLY A 413 19.91 9.98 -15.45
N PRO A 414 20.77 9.04 -15.01
CA PRO A 414 22.21 9.16 -15.14
C PRO A 414 22.62 9.22 -16.61
N ARG A 415 23.50 10.17 -16.93
CA ARG A 415 24.09 10.35 -18.25
C ARG A 415 25.50 9.77 -18.26
N ALA A 416 25.93 9.20 -19.38
CA ALA A 416 27.32 8.81 -19.55
C ALA A 416 28.20 10.05 -19.38
N ARG A 417 29.16 10.01 -18.45
CA ARG A 417 30.17 11.07 -18.36
C ARG A 417 30.92 11.11 -19.70
N PRO A 418 31.06 12.28 -20.35
CA PRO A 418 31.90 12.37 -21.54
C PRO A 418 33.30 11.89 -21.18
N ARG A 419 33.83 10.96 -21.98
CA ARG A 419 35.21 10.49 -21.91
C ARG A 419 36.13 11.68 -22.18
N GLY A 420 36.52 12.42 -21.14
CA GLY A 420 37.35 13.62 -21.28
C GLY A 420 37.51 14.50 -20.05
N ALA A 421 36.68 14.35 -19.00
CA ALA A 421 36.88 15.07 -17.74
C ALA A 421 37.60 14.20 -16.69
N GLN A 422 38.87 13.89 -16.96
CA GLN A 422 39.87 13.59 -15.95
C GLN A 422 41.01 14.60 -16.15
N ALA A 423 40.91 15.72 -15.45
CA ALA A 423 42.01 16.59 -15.06
C ALA A 423 41.55 17.37 -13.83
#